data_AF-A0A7Y6Y7W0-F1
#
_entry.id   AF-A0A7Y6Y7W0-F1
#
_cell.length_a   1.000
_cell.length_b   1.000
_cell.length_c   1.000
_cell.angle_alpha   90.00
_cell.angle_beta   90.00
_cell.angle_gamma   90.00
#
_symmetry.space_group_name_H-M   'P 1'
#
loop_
_entity.id
_entity.type
_entity.pdbx_description
1 polymer ?
#
loop_
_entity_poly.entity_id
_entity_poly.type
_entity_poly.pdbx_seq_one_letter_code
_entity_poly.pdbx_strand_id
1 'polypeptide(L)'
;MKYFKFLALFFFILACSNNTTFIDYGDDITLEFLEGLNDDQNFTLSKDVNGFYRLKLDRYRNQTVQRISGRLIRNNGKPVETLSGGLRQKVEFSSNLYWWLLKGDTVANITNTFINPLTGELVYTNLPPLINWRDVLVPTINQSSYTDDNTGVFNTVIAPIRNMEGDTMKITAEYVHSITAQEEDSNFFSTIGQKIIKDSVYVILE
;
A
#
# COMPACT_ATOMS: atom_id res chain seq x y z
N MET A 1 -53.01 29.22 -60.11
CA MET A 1 -52.33 29.69 -58.87
C MET A 1 -53.27 29.55 -57.69
N LYS A 2 -53.08 28.54 -56.83
CA LYS A 2 -53.44 28.60 -55.41
C LYS A 2 -52.71 27.46 -54.68
N TYR A 3 -51.98 27.88 -53.65
CA TYR A 3 -50.86 27.20 -53.02
C TYR A 3 -51.29 25.97 -52.21
N PHE A 4 -50.63 24.83 -52.46
CA PHE A 4 -50.76 23.62 -51.65
C PHE A 4 -49.90 23.82 -50.39
N LYS A 5 -50.55 24.07 -49.24
CA LYS A 5 -49.86 24.20 -47.95
C LYS A 5 -49.47 22.81 -47.45
N PHE A 6 -48.19 22.46 -47.57
CA PHE A 6 -47.61 21.26 -46.97
C PHE A 6 -47.42 21.51 -45.46
N LEU A 7 -48.26 20.89 -44.63
CA LEU A 7 -48.13 20.95 -43.17
C LEU A 7 -47.07 19.93 -42.75
N ALA A 8 -45.84 20.38 -42.55
CA ALA A 8 -44.77 19.55 -42.00
C ALA A 8 -45.02 19.34 -40.49
N LEU A 9 -45.52 18.16 -40.13
CA LEU A 9 -45.70 17.74 -38.74
C LEU A 9 -44.32 17.35 -38.18
N PHE A 10 -43.71 18.28 -37.43
CA PHE A 10 -42.42 18.06 -36.77
C PHE A 10 -42.66 17.21 -35.50
N PHE A 11 -42.47 15.89 -35.61
CA PHE A 11 -42.47 14.99 -34.46
C PHE A 11 -41.23 15.29 -33.61
N PHE A 12 -41.42 16.04 -32.51
CA PHE A 12 -40.43 16.10 -31.43
C PHE A 12 -40.44 14.75 -30.71
N ILE A 13 -39.55 13.86 -31.11
CA ILE A 13 -39.16 12.70 -30.31
C ILE A 13 -38.44 13.22 -29.06
N LEU A 14 -39.17 13.37 -27.96
CA LEU A 14 -38.61 13.50 -26.62
C LEU A 14 -37.99 12.15 -26.26
N ALA A 15 -36.70 11.99 -26.56
CA ALA A 15 -35.90 10.91 -26.02
C ALA A 15 -35.69 11.20 -24.53
N CYS A 16 -36.51 10.57 -23.68
CA CYS A 16 -36.21 10.46 -22.27
C CYS A 16 -35.19 9.31 -22.15
N SER A 17 -33.90 9.64 -22.16
CA SER A 17 -32.88 8.65 -21.86
C SER A 17 -32.92 8.40 -20.35
N ASN A 18 -33.37 7.23 -19.95
CA ASN A 18 -33.18 6.75 -18.59
C ASN A 18 -31.68 6.46 -18.46
N ASN A 19 -30.87 7.46 -18.11
CA ASN A 19 -29.43 7.24 -17.94
C ASN A 19 -29.24 6.37 -16.68
N THR A 20 -28.94 5.09 -16.89
CA THR A 20 -28.54 4.19 -15.80
C THR A 20 -27.20 4.67 -15.25
N THR A 21 -27.11 4.85 -13.94
CA THR A 21 -25.87 5.18 -13.23
C THR A 21 -25.34 3.96 -12.50
N PHE A 22 -24.09 3.60 -12.76
CA PHE A 22 -23.37 2.56 -12.04
C PHE A 22 -22.53 3.21 -10.95
N ILE A 23 -22.66 2.69 -9.72
CA ILE A 23 -21.93 3.19 -8.55
C ILE A 23 -21.12 2.03 -7.94
N ASP A 24 -19.80 2.21 -7.84
CA ASP A 24 -18.92 1.25 -7.18
C ASP A 24 -18.70 1.65 -5.71
N TYR A 25 -19.54 1.12 -4.81
CA TYR A 25 -19.42 1.35 -3.38
C TYR A 25 -18.21 0.62 -2.73
N GLY A 26 -17.61 -0.36 -3.42
CA GLY A 26 -16.54 -1.19 -2.86
C GLY A 26 -17.02 -2.09 -1.71
N ASP A 27 -18.28 -2.52 -1.73
CA ASP A 27 -18.86 -3.42 -0.72
C ASP A 27 -18.40 -4.87 -0.84
N ASP A 28 -17.89 -5.25 -2.01
CA ASP A 28 -17.34 -6.55 -2.30
C ASP A 28 -15.82 -6.62 -2.15
N ILE A 29 -15.18 -5.54 -1.67
CA ILE A 29 -13.72 -5.46 -1.49
C ILE A 29 -13.33 -6.00 -0.11
N THR A 30 -12.39 -6.94 -0.11
CA THR A 30 -11.77 -7.50 1.09
C THR A 30 -10.28 -7.15 1.12
N LEU A 31 -9.81 -6.68 2.27
CA LEU A 31 -8.40 -6.50 2.61
C LEU A 31 -8.08 -7.47 3.74
N GLU A 32 -7.10 -8.34 3.52
CA GLU A 32 -6.70 -9.37 4.49
C GLU A 32 -5.19 -9.58 4.47
N PHE A 33 -4.59 -9.90 5.62
CA PHE A 33 -3.22 -10.40 5.66
C PHE A 33 -3.15 -11.86 5.20
N LEU A 34 -2.07 -12.24 4.52
CA LEU A 34 -1.86 -13.62 4.11
C LEU A 34 -1.54 -14.49 5.33
N GLU A 35 -1.91 -15.77 5.26
CA GLU A 35 -1.52 -16.73 6.30
C GLU A 35 0.01 -16.84 6.37
N GLY A 36 0.56 -16.91 7.59
CA GLY A 36 2.00 -16.78 7.81
C GLY A 36 2.58 -15.38 7.60
N LEU A 37 1.77 -14.36 7.30
CA LEU A 37 2.20 -12.98 7.00
C LEU A 37 3.20 -12.83 5.85
N ASN A 38 3.34 -13.82 4.96
CA ASN A 38 4.29 -13.73 3.86
C ASN A 38 3.77 -14.49 2.63
N ASP A 39 4.06 -13.95 1.45
CA ASP A 39 3.76 -14.55 0.14
C ASP A 39 4.79 -15.62 -0.27
N ASP A 40 5.96 -15.63 0.37
CA ASP A 40 6.99 -16.66 0.25
C ASP A 40 6.98 -17.56 1.50
N GLN A 41 6.78 -18.86 1.29
CA GLN A 41 6.69 -19.87 2.33
C GLN A 41 7.94 -19.94 3.23
N ASN A 42 9.12 -19.59 2.69
CA ASN A 42 10.38 -19.61 3.44
C ASN A 42 10.49 -18.51 4.50
N PHE A 43 9.66 -17.48 4.41
CA PHE A 43 9.69 -16.31 5.30
C PHE A 43 8.40 -16.16 6.12
N THR A 44 7.60 -17.21 6.20
CA THR A 44 6.36 -17.22 6.98
C THR A 44 6.63 -17.21 8.48
N LEU A 45 5.78 -16.50 9.23
CA LEU A 45 5.79 -16.45 10.69
C LEU A 45 4.78 -17.44 11.26
N SER A 46 5.17 -18.13 12.34
CA SER A 46 4.26 -18.99 13.08
C SER A 46 3.23 -18.17 13.85
N LYS A 47 1.97 -18.61 13.83
CA LYS A 47 0.86 -18.04 14.59
C LYS A 47 0.57 -18.91 15.82
N ASP A 48 0.35 -18.29 16.98
CA ASP A 48 -0.01 -19.00 18.20
C ASP A 48 -1.52 -19.22 18.35
N VAL A 49 -1.92 -19.92 19.41
CA VAL A 49 -3.33 -20.28 19.69
C VAL A 49 -4.24 -19.06 19.90
N ASN A 50 -3.67 -17.89 20.21
CA ASN A 50 -4.40 -16.65 20.42
C ASN A 50 -4.45 -15.79 19.14
N GLY A 51 -3.84 -16.24 18.05
CA GLY A 51 -3.81 -15.55 16.76
C GLY A 51 -2.66 -14.57 16.59
N PHE A 52 -1.68 -14.54 17.50
CA PHE A 52 -0.50 -13.69 17.39
C PHE A 52 0.59 -14.37 16.57
N TYR A 53 1.16 -13.64 15.61
CA TYR A 53 2.36 -14.09 14.91
C TYR A 53 3.60 -13.89 15.77
N ARG A 54 4.65 -14.67 15.55
CA ARG A 54 5.91 -14.57 16.31
C ARG A 54 7.07 -14.23 15.40
N LEU A 55 7.82 -13.20 15.76
CA LEU A 55 9.05 -12.79 15.07
C LEU A 55 10.22 -12.82 16.05
N LYS A 56 11.20 -13.68 15.75
CA LYS A 56 12.44 -13.74 16.49
C LYS A 56 13.40 -12.62 16.02
N LEU A 57 13.80 -11.75 16.95
CA LEU A 57 14.69 -10.62 16.67
C LEU A 57 16.15 -11.07 16.52
N ASP A 58 16.84 -10.47 15.54
CA ASP A 58 18.27 -10.61 15.32
C ASP A 58 19.04 -9.91 16.45
N ARG A 59 19.80 -10.67 17.23
CA ARG A 59 20.57 -10.18 18.37
C ARG A 59 21.87 -9.47 17.96
N TYR A 60 22.31 -9.64 16.71
CA TYR A 60 23.58 -9.10 16.21
C TYR A 60 23.40 -7.84 15.37
N ARG A 61 22.17 -7.57 14.90
CA ARG A 61 21.82 -6.38 14.14
C ARG A 61 20.95 -5.44 14.95
N ASN A 62 20.96 -4.16 14.60
CA ASN A 62 20.10 -3.19 15.27
C ASN A 62 18.62 -3.43 14.92
N GLN A 63 18.33 -3.74 13.66
CA GLN A 63 16.99 -4.00 13.14
C GLN A 63 16.84 -5.44 12.63
N THR A 64 15.67 -6.03 12.87
CA THR A 64 15.25 -7.31 12.29
C THR A 64 14.28 -7.04 11.15
N VAL A 65 14.74 -7.25 9.91
CA VAL A 65 13.94 -6.94 8.71
C VAL A 65 13.06 -8.13 8.37
N GLN A 66 11.75 -7.90 8.25
CA GLN A 66 10.78 -8.91 7.86
C GLN A 66 9.79 -8.33 6.84
N ARG A 67 9.58 -9.03 5.73
CA ARG A 67 8.52 -8.72 4.77
C ARG A 67 7.18 -9.22 5.31
N ILE A 68 6.15 -8.38 5.20
CA ILE A 68 4.79 -8.70 5.59
C ILE A 68 3.88 -8.53 4.37
N SER A 69 3.06 -9.53 4.07
CA SER A 69 2.22 -9.56 2.87
C SER A 69 0.74 -9.75 3.19
N GLY A 70 -0.10 -9.14 2.36
CA GLY A 70 -1.55 -9.23 2.41
C GLY A 70 -2.12 -9.19 1.00
N ARG A 71 -3.45 -9.19 0.90
CA ARG A 71 -4.15 -9.21 -0.38
C ARG A 71 -5.37 -8.30 -0.34
N LEU A 72 -5.60 -7.63 -1.46
CA LEU A 72 -6.76 -6.80 -1.72
C LEU A 72 -7.50 -7.34 -2.94
N ILE A 73 -8.67 -7.92 -2.71
CA ILE A 73 -9.45 -8.64 -3.73
C ILE A 73 -10.94 -8.30 -3.63
N ARG A 74 -11.65 -8.52 -4.73
CA ARG A 74 -13.12 -8.55 -4.74
C ARG A 74 -13.64 -9.94 -4.38
N ASN A 75 -14.91 -10.06 -4.01
CA ASN A 75 -15.58 -11.32 -3.66
C ASN A 75 -15.49 -12.41 -4.74
N ASN A 76 -15.28 -12.03 -6.00
CA ASN A 76 -15.05 -12.96 -7.11
C ASN A 76 -13.61 -13.50 -7.19
N GLY A 77 -12.75 -13.15 -6.22
CA GLY A 77 -11.35 -13.57 -6.13
C GLY A 77 -10.38 -12.79 -7.02
N LYS A 78 -10.85 -11.79 -7.78
CA LYS A 78 -10.00 -10.97 -8.66
C LYS A 78 -9.38 -9.79 -7.89
N PRO A 79 -8.22 -9.29 -8.33
CA PRO A 79 -7.66 -8.03 -7.83
C PRO A 79 -8.65 -6.88 -7.97
N VAL A 80 -8.55 -5.91 -7.06
CA VAL A 80 -9.38 -4.71 -7.12
C VAL A 80 -8.94 -3.81 -8.27
N GLU A 81 -9.82 -3.64 -9.25
CA GLU A 81 -9.73 -2.63 -10.30
C GLU A 81 -10.74 -1.51 -10.02
N THR A 82 -10.31 -0.26 -10.13
CA THR A 82 -11.16 0.92 -9.94
C THR A 82 -10.97 1.93 -11.07
N LEU A 83 -11.99 2.71 -11.39
CA LEU A 83 -11.91 3.76 -12.42
C LEU A 83 -10.87 4.85 -12.07
N SER A 84 -10.68 5.15 -10.78
CA SER A 84 -9.72 6.15 -10.32
C SER A 84 -8.29 5.64 -10.20
N GLY A 85 -8.11 4.36 -9.85
CA GLY A 85 -6.80 3.78 -9.49
C GLY A 85 -6.27 2.74 -10.48
N GLY A 86 -7.05 2.35 -11.50
CA GLY A 86 -6.71 1.24 -12.38
C GLY A 86 -6.62 -0.08 -11.62
N LEU A 87 -5.66 -0.94 -11.98
CA LEU A 87 -5.39 -2.23 -11.32
C LEU A 87 -4.51 -2.11 -10.06
N ARG A 88 -3.73 -1.02 -9.94
CA ARG A 88 -2.77 -0.82 -8.83
C ARG A 88 -3.40 0.00 -7.72
N GLN A 89 -3.78 -0.67 -6.66
CA GLN A 89 -4.30 -0.01 -5.48
C GLN A 89 -3.18 0.30 -4.50
N LYS A 90 -3.19 1.52 -3.96
CA LYS A 90 -2.29 1.92 -2.87
C LYS A 90 -2.84 1.40 -1.54
N VAL A 91 -2.00 0.75 -0.75
CA VAL A 91 -2.32 0.32 0.62
C VAL A 91 -1.37 1.05 1.56
N GLU A 92 -1.92 1.68 2.59
CA GLU A 92 -1.19 2.36 3.66
C GLU A 92 -0.97 1.40 4.83
N PHE A 93 0.14 1.54 5.54
CA PHE A 93 0.49 0.75 6.70
C PHE A 93 0.87 1.62 7.89
N SER A 94 0.56 1.14 9.07
CA SER A 94 1.00 1.73 10.33
C SER A 94 1.35 0.67 11.36
N SER A 95 2.22 1.05 12.30
CA SER A 95 2.67 0.26 13.44
C SER A 95 2.53 1.11 14.71
N ASN A 96 2.25 0.47 15.83
CA ASN A 96 2.27 1.12 17.15
C ASN A 96 3.69 1.37 17.69
N LEU A 97 4.71 0.74 17.11
CA LEU A 97 6.09 0.81 17.61
C LEU A 97 6.95 1.80 16.83
N TYR A 98 7.75 2.56 17.58
CA TYR A 98 8.73 3.53 17.09
C TYR A 98 9.98 3.40 17.95
N TRP A 99 11.12 3.85 17.42
CA TRP A 99 12.34 3.98 18.21
C TRP A 99 12.98 5.35 18.00
N TRP A 100 13.80 5.76 18.96
CA TRP A 100 14.49 7.03 18.93
C TRP A 100 15.81 6.92 18.19
N LEU A 101 15.99 7.76 17.18
CA LEU A 101 17.30 8.10 16.64
C LEU A 101 17.70 9.44 17.25
N LEU A 102 18.71 9.41 18.12
CA LEU A 102 19.10 10.58 18.90
C LEU A 102 20.08 11.46 18.13
N LYS A 103 20.15 12.73 18.50
CA LYS A 103 21.17 13.64 18.01
C LYS A 103 22.57 13.10 18.36
N GLY A 104 23.43 12.99 17.37
CA GLY A 104 24.77 12.44 17.52
C GLY A 104 24.90 10.96 17.15
N ASP A 105 23.78 10.25 16.98
CA ASP A 105 23.82 8.86 16.53
C ASP A 105 24.31 8.76 15.09
N THR A 106 25.04 7.68 14.80
CA THR A 106 25.47 7.35 13.43
C THR A 106 24.31 6.72 12.66
N VAL A 107 23.92 7.36 11.56
CA VAL A 107 22.84 6.91 10.66
C VAL A 107 23.37 5.92 9.63
N ALA A 108 24.50 6.26 8.99
CA ALA A 108 25.09 5.44 7.94
C ALA A 108 26.59 5.72 7.80
N ASN A 109 27.35 4.69 7.47
CA ASN A 109 28.73 4.84 6.99
C ASN A 109 28.69 5.08 5.48
N ILE A 110 29.40 6.11 5.01
CA ILE A 110 29.42 6.49 3.60
C ILE A 110 30.79 6.13 3.03
N THR A 111 30.79 5.38 1.93
CA THR A 111 32.00 5.10 1.14
C THR A 111 31.84 5.75 -0.23
N ASN A 112 32.79 6.60 -0.61
CA ASN A 112 32.88 7.16 -1.93
C ASN A 112 33.69 6.25 -2.84
N THR A 113 33.19 5.99 -4.05
CA THR A 113 33.88 5.17 -5.06
C THR A 113 34.08 6.01 -6.31
N PHE A 114 35.32 6.10 -6.80
CA PHE A 114 35.63 6.86 -8.01
C PHE A 114 36.77 6.20 -8.79
N ILE A 115 36.83 6.48 -10.10
CA ILE A 115 37.96 6.07 -10.94
C ILE A 115 39.04 7.14 -10.82
N ASN A 116 40.25 6.75 -10.44
CA ASN A 116 41.38 7.67 -10.40
C ASN A 116 41.70 8.12 -11.83
N PRO A 117 41.62 9.42 -12.15
CA PRO A 117 41.82 9.91 -13.52
C PRO A 117 43.27 9.78 -14.00
N LEU A 118 44.23 9.61 -13.08
CA LEU A 118 45.65 9.45 -13.39
C LEU A 118 46.05 7.99 -13.60
N THR A 119 45.51 7.07 -12.78
CA THR A 119 45.88 5.64 -12.83
C THR A 119 44.86 4.76 -13.54
N GLY A 120 43.62 5.24 -13.73
CA GLY A 120 42.51 4.46 -14.29
C GLY A 120 41.93 3.40 -13.33
N GLU A 121 42.41 3.34 -12.08
CA GLU A 121 42.01 2.34 -11.10
C GLU A 121 40.75 2.75 -10.32
N LEU A 122 39.96 1.77 -9.90
CA LEU A 122 38.81 1.98 -9.03
C LEU A 122 39.27 2.16 -7.58
N VAL A 123 38.98 3.30 -6.99
CA VAL A 123 39.38 3.68 -5.63
C VAL A 123 38.17 3.80 -4.72
N TYR A 124 38.30 3.26 -3.51
CA TYR A 124 37.29 3.34 -2.44
C TYR A 124 37.83 4.18 -1.28
N THR A 125 37.09 5.22 -0.89
CA THR A 125 37.45 6.10 0.24
C THR A 125 36.30 6.21 1.22
N ASN A 126 36.55 5.88 2.49
CA ASN A 126 35.57 6.07 3.56
C ASN A 126 35.44 7.56 3.89
N LEU A 127 34.22 8.08 3.83
CA LEU A 127 33.88 9.44 4.25
C LEU A 127 33.47 9.43 5.73
N PRO A 128 33.45 10.60 6.40
CA PRO A 128 32.85 10.73 7.71
C PRO A 128 31.41 10.17 7.72
N PRO A 129 31.00 9.47 8.80
CA PRO A 129 29.67 8.90 8.88
C PRO A 129 28.60 10.00 8.84
N LEU A 130 27.42 9.64 8.33
CA LEU A 130 26.24 10.48 8.44
C LEU A 130 25.78 10.47 9.90
N ILE A 131 25.81 11.64 10.53
CA ILE A 131 25.37 11.82 11.92
C ILE A 131 24.00 12.46 11.95
N ASN A 132 23.14 11.96 12.83
CA ASN A 132 21.83 12.53 13.04
C ASN A 132 21.91 13.86 13.80
N TRP A 133 21.24 14.89 13.28
CA TRP A 133 21.39 16.27 13.76
C TRP A 133 20.32 16.71 14.79
N ARG A 134 19.24 15.92 14.93
CA ARG A 134 18.14 16.16 15.88
C ARG A 134 17.51 14.85 16.32
N ASP A 135 16.84 14.81 17.46
CA ASP A 135 16.10 13.62 17.87
C ASP A 135 14.90 13.38 16.94
N VAL A 136 14.73 12.15 16.47
CA VAL A 136 13.64 11.75 15.56
C VAL A 136 13.06 10.40 15.98
N LEU A 137 11.74 10.27 15.89
CA LEU A 137 11.06 8.98 15.97
C LEU A 137 11.10 8.28 14.61
N VAL A 138 11.65 7.07 14.60
CA VAL A 138 11.74 6.22 13.42
C VAL A 138 10.65 5.15 13.51
N PRO A 139 9.73 5.05 12.53
CA PRO A 139 8.72 4.00 12.49
C PRO A 139 9.38 2.64 12.23
N THR A 140 8.78 1.58 12.76
CA THR A 140 9.23 0.20 12.52
C THR A 140 8.64 -0.43 11.26
N ILE A 141 7.99 0.34 10.38
CA ILE A 141 7.28 -0.15 9.19
C ILE A 141 7.32 0.87 8.06
N ASN A 142 7.44 0.40 6.82
CA ASN A 142 7.24 1.25 5.64
C ASN A 142 5.76 1.60 5.46
N GLN A 143 5.48 2.87 5.17
CA GLN A 143 4.13 3.43 5.30
C GLN A 143 3.17 3.07 4.17
N SER A 144 3.63 2.64 3.00
CA SER A 144 2.71 2.28 1.91
C SER A 144 3.33 1.31 0.91
N SER A 145 2.46 0.65 0.14
CA SER A 145 2.81 -0.17 -1.01
C SER A 145 1.69 -0.15 -2.06
N TYR A 146 1.94 -0.81 -3.19
CA TYR A 146 0.93 -1.06 -4.21
C TYR A 146 0.66 -2.56 -4.36
N THR A 147 -0.56 -2.89 -4.76
CA THR A 147 -0.96 -4.26 -5.09
C THR A 147 -0.34 -4.71 -6.42
N ASP A 148 -0.09 -6.01 -6.54
CA ASP A 148 0.21 -6.67 -7.81
C ASP A 148 -1.04 -6.75 -8.70
N ASP A 149 -0.86 -6.51 -10.00
CA ASP A 149 -1.94 -6.37 -10.98
C ASP A 149 -2.73 -7.67 -11.21
N ASN A 150 -2.10 -8.83 -10.99
CA ASN A 150 -2.69 -10.14 -11.29
C ASN A 150 -3.22 -10.85 -10.04
N THR A 151 -2.56 -10.66 -8.91
CA THR A 151 -2.84 -11.40 -7.67
C THR A 151 -3.53 -10.56 -6.60
N GLY A 152 -3.45 -9.22 -6.70
CA GLY A 152 -3.92 -8.30 -5.66
C GLY A 152 -3.07 -8.31 -4.40
N VAL A 153 -1.92 -9.00 -4.41
CA VAL A 153 -1.01 -9.11 -3.26
C VAL A 153 -0.29 -7.79 -3.07
N PHE A 154 -0.28 -7.30 -1.84
CA PHE A 154 0.50 -6.14 -1.40
C PHE A 154 1.50 -6.58 -0.33
N ASN A 155 2.53 -5.77 -0.11
CA ASN A 155 3.56 -6.09 0.86
C ASN A 155 4.24 -4.84 1.41
N THR A 156 4.68 -4.93 2.65
CA THR A 156 5.53 -3.93 3.29
C THR A 156 6.68 -4.61 4.02
N VAL A 157 7.59 -3.81 4.56
CA VAL A 157 8.71 -4.27 5.36
C VAL A 157 8.59 -3.68 6.76
N ILE A 158 8.65 -4.55 7.76
CA ILE A 158 8.85 -4.16 9.15
C ILE A 158 10.33 -4.30 9.54
N ALA A 159 10.76 -3.44 10.44
CA ALA A 159 12.13 -3.39 10.96
C ALA A 159 12.17 -3.03 12.46
N PRO A 160 11.55 -3.85 13.35
CA PRO A 160 11.70 -3.70 14.79
C PRO A 160 13.17 -3.78 15.22
N ILE A 161 13.50 -3.09 16.32
CA ILE A 161 14.83 -3.13 16.91
C ILE A 161 14.90 -4.14 18.05
N ARG A 162 16.10 -4.66 18.34
CA ARG A 162 16.33 -5.64 19.41
C ARG A 162 15.76 -5.23 20.78
N ASN A 163 15.72 -3.93 21.08
CA ASN A 163 15.24 -3.41 22.37
C ASN A 163 13.70 -3.55 22.52
N MET A 164 12.99 -3.96 21.48
CA MET A 164 11.55 -4.24 21.51
C MET A 164 11.27 -5.74 21.82
N GLU A 165 12.27 -6.53 22.18
CA GLU A 165 12.07 -7.93 22.64
C GLU A 165 11.11 -7.93 23.85
N GLY A 166 10.04 -8.72 23.75
CA GLY A 166 8.93 -8.76 24.71
C GLY A 166 7.73 -7.87 24.36
N ASP A 167 7.87 -6.93 23.42
CA ASP A 167 6.76 -6.09 22.97
C ASP A 167 5.84 -6.83 22.00
N THR A 168 4.60 -6.32 21.85
CA THR A 168 3.66 -6.74 20.82
C THR A 168 3.47 -5.62 19.80
N MET A 169 3.90 -5.87 18.56
CA MET A 169 3.68 -4.98 17.44
C MET A 169 2.28 -5.21 16.85
N LYS A 170 1.47 -4.16 16.77
CA LYS A 170 0.23 -4.13 15.98
C LYS A 170 0.53 -3.52 14.63
N ILE A 171 0.31 -4.28 13.56
CA ILE A 171 0.42 -3.81 12.18
C ILE A 171 -1.00 -3.58 11.67
N THR A 172 -1.26 -2.40 11.12
CA THR A 172 -2.55 -2.06 10.51
C THR A 172 -2.32 -1.76 9.04
N ALA A 173 -3.12 -2.37 8.17
CA ALA A 173 -3.18 -2.08 6.74
C ALA A 173 -4.51 -1.37 6.42
N GLU A 174 -4.46 -0.37 5.55
CA GLU A 174 -5.58 0.49 5.22
C GLU A 174 -5.64 0.74 3.71
N TYR A 175 -6.83 0.54 3.14
CA TYR A 175 -7.15 0.87 1.76
C TYR A 175 -8.29 1.89 1.74
N VAL A 176 -8.11 2.95 0.96
CA VAL A 176 -9.13 3.99 0.74
C VAL A 176 -9.70 3.79 -0.65
N HIS A 177 -10.91 3.26 -0.71
CA HIS A 177 -11.68 3.10 -1.95
C HIS A 177 -12.39 4.39 -2.31
N SER A 178 -12.19 4.88 -3.53
CA SER A 178 -12.95 6.01 -4.07
C SER A 178 -14.27 5.51 -4.64
N ILE A 179 -15.39 5.93 -4.06
CA ILE A 179 -16.71 5.57 -4.56
C ILE A 179 -16.96 6.39 -5.83
N THR A 180 -17.02 5.71 -6.97
CA THR A 180 -17.20 6.34 -8.28
C THR A 180 -18.61 6.10 -8.81
N ALA A 181 -19.15 7.11 -9.50
CA ALA A 181 -20.39 7.02 -10.24
C ALA A 181 -20.14 7.30 -11.73
N GLN A 182 -20.63 6.44 -12.61
CA GLN A 182 -20.48 6.52 -14.06
C GLN A 182 -21.82 6.24 -14.75
N GLU A 183 -22.17 7.06 -15.74
CA GLU A 183 -23.32 6.80 -16.62
C GLU A 183 -22.95 5.74 -17.67
N GLU A 184 -23.88 4.85 -18.01
CA GLU A 184 -23.68 3.68 -18.89
C GLU A 184 -22.95 3.99 -20.21
N ASP A 185 -23.23 5.15 -20.82
CA ASP A 185 -22.67 5.55 -22.12
C ASP A 185 -21.58 6.64 -22.01
N SER A 186 -21.09 6.93 -20.80
CA SER A 186 -20.10 7.98 -20.55
C SER A 186 -18.72 7.43 -20.26
N ASN A 187 -17.68 8.01 -20.88
CA ASN A 187 -16.28 7.76 -20.50
C ASN A 187 -15.85 8.55 -19.25
N PHE A 188 -16.72 9.42 -18.73
CA PHE A 188 -16.45 10.22 -17.55
C PHE A 188 -17.09 9.60 -16.32
N PHE A 189 -16.36 9.60 -15.22
CA PHE A 189 -16.84 9.22 -13.91
C PHE A 189 -16.64 10.37 -12.93
N SER A 190 -17.43 10.38 -11.86
CA SER A 190 -17.28 11.31 -10.74
C SER A 190 -16.98 10.53 -9.47
N THR A 191 -16.16 11.09 -8.58
CA THR A 191 -15.95 10.53 -7.24
C THR A 191 -16.97 11.17 -6.31
N ILE A 192 -17.85 10.37 -5.73
CA ILE A 192 -18.96 10.83 -4.88
C ILE A 192 -18.69 10.62 -3.39
N GLY A 193 -17.66 9.85 -3.04
CA GLY A 193 -17.29 9.59 -1.65
C GLY A 193 -16.05 8.71 -1.53
N GLN A 194 -15.73 8.33 -0.30
CA GLN A 194 -14.65 7.41 0.02
C GLN A 194 -15.12 6.38 1.04
N LYS A 195 -14.62 5.16 0.91
CA LYS A 195 -14.81 4.07 1.88
C LYS A 195 -13.44 3.60 2.37
N ILE A 196 -13.28 3.52 3.69
CA ILE A 196 -12.03 3.08 4.30
C ILE A 196 -12.19 1.63 4.75
N ILE A 197 -11.29 0.77 4.28
CA ILE A 197 -11.22 -0.65 4.61
C ILE A 197 -9.91 -0.89 5.34
N LYS A 198 -9.98 -1.47 6.55
CA LYS A 198 -8.80 -1.71 7.39
C LYS A 198 -8.80 -3.14 7.92
N ASP A 199 -7.60 -3.67 8.08
CA ASP A 199 -7.35 -4.90 8.82
C ASP A 199 -6.12 -4.71 9.73
N SER A 200 -5.99 -5.55 10.76
CA SER A 200 -4.87 -5.48 11.69
C SER A 200 -4.44 -6.85 12.17
N VAL A 201 -3.12 -7.03 12.30
CA VAL A 201 -2.50 -8.22 12.87
C VAL A 201 -1.55 -7.85 13.99
N TYR A 202 -1.28 -8.82 14.86
CA TYR A 202 -0.39 -8.65 16.00
C TYR A 202 0.79 -9.60 15.89
N VAL A 203 1.99 -9.09 16.18
CA VAL A 203 3.27 -9.80 16.13
C VAL A 203 3.96 -9.66 17.47
N ILE A 204 4.21 -10.78 18.16
CA ILE A 204 5.05 -10.85 19.36
C ILE A 204 6.52 -10.84 18.91
N LEU A 205 7.31 -9.97 19.53
CA LEU A 205 8.73 -9.83 19.27
C LEU A 205 9.52 -10.59 20.35
N GLU A 206 10.32 -11.59 19.96
CA GLU A 206 11.02 -12.51 20.89
C GLU A 206 12.48 -12.84 20.50
#